data_AF-A0A3C0N346-F1
#
_entry.id   AF-A0A3C0N346-F1
#
_cell.length_a   1.000
_cell.length_b   1.000
_cell.length_c   1.000
_cell.angle_alpha   90.00
_cell.angle_beta   90.00
_cell.angle_gamma   90.00
#
_symmetry.space_group_name_H-M   'P 1'
#
loop_
_entity.id
_entity.type
_entity.pdbx_description
1 polymer ?
#
loop_
_entity_poly.entity_id
_entity_poly.type
_entity_poly.pdbx_seq_one_letter_code
_entity_poly.pdbx_strand_id
1 'polypeptide(L)'
;MGLIDRIMRLIRANLNSLIGQAEDPEKVLEQTVDEMQQDLITLRQAVAQAIATQKRTERQASLAESTAQEWYNRAQLALSHGDENLAREALARRKSYQETAKVMRTQLTQEAGIVTKLKENMRALESKISEAKTKKDLYIARARSAQASQKINQMLGNVGTGSALSAFERMEEKVLQLEAQSEALQELGTDELEKRYAALEAGSEIDTELAAMKANLVTGTEQAKLPSSQASSVTEKDEG
;
A
#
# COMPACT_ATOMS: atom_id res chain seq x y z
N MET A 1 -16.67 -35.67 -8.47
CA MET A 1 -17.17 -34.57 -9.34
C MET A 1 -18.07 -33.61 -8.55
N GLY A 2 -17.62 -33.10 -7.40
CA GLY A 2 -18.32 -32.08 -6.62
C GLY A 2 -18.10 -30.66 -7.18
N LEU A 3 -18.74 -29.67 -6.55
CA LEU A 3 -18.49 -28.24 -6.82
C LEU A 3 -17.02 -27.86 -6.62
N ILE A 4 -16.37 -28.42 -5.58
CA ILE A 4 -14.93 -28.23 -5.32
C ILE A 4 -14.07 -28.78 -6.49
N ASP A 5 -14.46 -29.90 -7.11
CA ASP A 5 -13.79 -30.43 -8.32
C ASP A 5 -14.02 -29.58 -9.58
N ARG A 6 -14.91 -28.58 -9.54
CA ARG A 6 -15.11 -27.57 -10.59
C ARG A 6 -14.33 -26.31 -10.28
N ILE A 7 -14.44 -25.77 -9.05
CA ILE A 7 -13.67 -24.60 -8.58
C ILE A 7 -12.16 -24.86 -8.71
N MET A 8 -11.66 -26.00 -8.21
CA MET A 8 -10.25 -26.39 -8.35
C MET A 8 -9.82 -26.64 -9.81
N ARG A 9 -10.78 -26.84 -10.72
CA ARG A 9 -10.54 -26.98 -12.16
C ARG A 9 -10.46 -25.62 -12.84
N LEU A 10 -11.33 -24.67 -12.47
CA LEU A 10 -11.29 -23.28 -12.91
C LEU A 10 -9.99 -22.61 -12.47
N ILE A 11 -9.59 -22.78 -11.20
CA ILE A 11 -8.28 -22.30 -10.70
C ILE A 11 -7.11 -22.88 -11.51
N ARG A 12 -7.12 -24.18 -11.81
CA ARG A 12 -6.08 -24.81 -12.65
C ARG A 12 -6.14 -24.38 -14.12
N ALA A 13 -7.33 -24.10 -14.66
CA ALA A 13 -7.51 -23.63 -16.03
C ALA A 13 -7.02 -22.19 -16.19
N ASN A 14 -7.38 -21.29 -15.27
CA ASN A 14 -6.87 -19.92 -15.25
C ASN A 14 -5.35 -19.88 -15.08
N LEU A 15 -4.77 -20.69 -14.19
CA LEU A 15 -3.31 -20.77 -14.05
C LEU A 15 -2.58 -21.22 -15.33
N ASN A 16 -3.23 -22.00 -16.20
CA ASN A 16 -2.68 -22.37 -17.50
C ASN A 16 -2.96 -21.33 -18.60
N SER A 17 -4.11 -20.63 -18.59
CA SER A 17 -4.40 -19.57 -19.57
C SER A 17 -3.62 -18.28 -19.31
N LEU A 18 -3.31 -17.98 -18.04
CA LEU A 18 -2.47 -16.86 -17.59
C LEU A 18 -1.03 -16.88 -18.15
N ILE A 19 -0.57 -18.02 -18.68
CA ILE A 19 0.73 -18.13 -19.35
C ILE A 19 0.65 -17.63 -20.81
N GLY A 20 -0.56 -17.48 -21.38
CA GLY A 20 -0.77 -17.22 -22.80
C GLY A 20 -1.16 -15.79 -23.18
N GLN A 21 -1.59 -14.93 -22.26
CA GLN A 21 -2.06 -13.56 -22.56
C GLN A 21 -1.58 -12.53 -21.54
N ALA A 22 -1.29 -11.32 -22.02
CA ALA A 22 -0.65 -10.24 -21.28
C ALA A 22 -1.63 -9.45 -20.39
N GLU A 23 -2.48 -10.14 -19.62
CA GLU A 23 -3.25 -9.51 -18.56
C GLU A 23 -2.39 -9.27 -17.32
N ASP A 24 -2.76 -8.26 -16.55
CA ASP A 24 -2.07 -7.88 -15.32
C ASP A 24 -2.28 -8.96 -14.24
N PRO A 25 -1.21 -9.66 -13.78
CA PRO A 25 -1.34 -10.74 -12.81
C PRO A 25 -1.88 -10.26 -11.46
N GLU A 26 -1.77 -8.96 -11.14
CA GLU A 26 -2.42 -8.37 -9.96
C GLU A 26 -3.95 -8.46 -10.10
N LYS A 27 -4.50 -8.01 -11.25
CA LYS A 27 -5.95 -8.00 -11.51
C LYS A 27 -6.57 -9.39 -11.55
N VAL A 28 -5.93 -10.37 -12.18
CA VAL A 28 -6.52 -11.71 -12.31
C VAL A 28 -6.53 -12.44 -10.96
N LEU A 29 -5.54 -12.20 -10.10
CA LEU A 29 -5.56 -12.70 -8.72
C LEU A 29 -6.61 -11.98 -7.85
N GLU A 30 -6.89 -10.69 -8.09
CA GLU A 30 -8.00 -9.97 -7.45
C GLU A 30 -9.36 -10.52 -7.89
N GLN A 31 -9.62 -10.58 -9.20
CA GLN A 31 -10.87 -11.12 -9.73
C GLN A 31 -11.12 -12.55 -9.24
N THR A 32 -10.11 -13.44 -9.25
CA THR A 32 -10.25 -14.81 -8.75
C THR A 32 -10.66 -14.82 -7.27
N VAL A 33 -10.09 -13.93 -6.44
CA VAL A 33 -10.41 -13.82 -5.01
C VAL A 33 -11.82 -13.27 -4.77
N ASP A 34 -12.31 -12.37 -5.63
CA ASP A 34 -13.65 -11.80 -5.51
C ASP A 34 -14.74 -12.73 -6.08
N GLU A 35 -14.47 -13.46 -7.16
CA GLU A 35 -15.32 -14.56 -7.65
C GLU A 35 -15.53 -15.62 -6.56
N MET A 36 -14.45 -16.06 -5.87
CA MET A 36 -14.56 -17.00 -4.76
C MET A 36 -15.38 -16.44 -3.57
N GLN A 37 -15.36 -15.13 -3.34
CA GLN A 37 -16.21 -14.49 -2.31
C GLN A 37 -17.69 -14.44 -2.72
N GLN A 38 -17.98 -14.22 -4.01
CA GLN A 38 -19.34 -14.28 -4.55
C GLN A 38 -19.92 -15.70 -4.49
N ASP A 39 -19.10 -16.71 -4.79
CA ASP A 39 -19.42 -18.13 -4.59
C ASP A 39 -19.71 -18.45 -3.12
N LEU A 40 -18.93 -17.90 -2.17
CA LEU A 40 -19.16 -18.08 -0.74
C LEU A 40 -20.49 -17.44 -0.28
N ILE A 41 -20.86 -16.26 -0.78
CA ILE A 41 -22.18 -15.65 -0.50
C ILE A 41 -23.30 -16.57 -0.99
N THR A 42 -23.18 -17.08 -2.21
CA THR A 42 -24.15 -18.00 -2.83
C THR A 42 -24.26 -19.31 -2.04
N LEU A 43 -23.14 -19.88 -1.60
CA LEU A 43 -23.10 -21.08 -0.75
C LEU A 43 -23.72 -20.84 0.63
N ARG A 44 -23.47 -19.68 1.26
CA ARG A 44 -24.10 -19.29 2.53
C ARG A 44 -25.62 -19.16 2.39
N GLN A 45 -26.13 -18.63 1.29
CA GLN A 45 -27.58 -18.59 1.00
C GLN A 45 -28.16 -20.00 0.84
N ALA A 46 -27.50 -20.89 0.10
CA ALA A 46 -27.92 -22.29 -0.05
C ALA A 46 -27.91 -23.07 1.28
N VAL A 47 -26.88 -22.87 2.12
CA VAL A 47 -26.81 -23.40 3.50
C VAL A 47 -27.99 -22.90 4.33
N ALA A 48 -28.31 -21.61 4.27
CA ALA A 48 -29.44 -21.02 5.00
C ALA A 48 -30.79 -21.58 4.54
N GLN A 49 -30.99 -21.76 3.22
CA GLN A 49 -32.22 -22.36 2.66
C GLN A 49 -32.38 -23.83 3.06
N ALA A 50 -31.28 -24.60 3.10
CA ALA A 50 -31.29 -25.98 3.60
C ALA A 50 -31.67 -26.04 5.09
N ILE A 51 -31.09 -25.17 5.93
CA ILE A 51 -31.45 -25.06 7.36
C ILE A 51 -32.90 -24.62 7.56
N ALA A 52 -33.41 -23.68 6.76
CA ALA A 52 -34.79 -23.24 6.81
C ALA A 52 -35.78 -24.37 6.43
N THR A 53 -35.40 -25.20 5.44
CA THR A 53 -36.14 -26.39 5.04
C THR A 53 -36.17 -27.42 6.16
N GLN A 54 -35.00 -27.75 6.75
CA GLN A 54 -34.88 -28.64 7.90
C GLN A 54 -35.77 -28.18 9.07
N LYS A 55 -35.69 -26.90 9.47
CA LYS A 55 -36.53 -26.31 10.53
C LYS A 55 -38.02 -26.26 10.19
N ARG A 56 -38.41 -26.42 8.92
CA ARG A 56 -39.82 -26.55 8.52
C ARG A 56 -40.28 -28.00 8.70
N THR A 57 -39.49 -28.98 8.23
CA THR A 57 -39.75 -30.42 8.44
C THR A 57 -39.80 -30.77 9.94
N GLU A 58 -38.95 -30.14 10.75
CA GLU A 58 -38.89 -30.27 12.22
C GLU A 58 -40.20 -29.84 12.91
N ARG A 59 -40.71 -28.66 12.53
CA ARG A 59 -42.01 -28.16 13.02
C ARG A 59 -43.18 -29.00 12.53
N GLN A 60 -43.11 -29.55 11.32
CA GLN A 60 -44.14 -30.46 10.80
C GLN A 60 -44.16 -31.81 11.55
N ALA A 61 -42.99 -32.39 11.84
CA ALA A 61 -42.89 -33.60 12.67
C ALA A 61 -43.47 -33.35 14.08
N SER A 62 -43.01 -32.30 14.76
CA SER A 62 -43.48 -31.93 16.09
C SER A 62 -45.00 -31.65 16.14
N LEU A 63 -45.56 -31.02 15.11
CA LEU A 63 -47.01 -30.83 14.99
C LEU A 63 -47.75 -32.18 14.84
N ALA A 64 -47.29 -33.07 13.97
CA ALA A 64 -47.90 -34.39 13.80
C ALA A 64 -47.84 -35.23 15.08
N GLU A 65 -46.76 -35.13 15.87
CA GLU A 65 -46.65 -35.77 17.18
C GLU A 65 -47.62 -35.19 18.21
N SER A 66 -47.75 -33.86 18.26
CA SER A 66 -48.72 -33.17 19.12
C SER A 66 -50.15 -33.58 18.77
N THR A 67 -50.53 -33.61 17.49
CA THR A 67 -51.84 -34.07 17.03
C THR A 67 -52.06 -35.56 17.33
N ALA A 68 -51.03 -36.41 17.20
CA ALA A 68 -51.13 -37.82 17.59
C ALA A 68 -51.37 -37.99 19.11
N GLN A 69 -50.74 -37.17 19.94
CA GLN A 69 -50.98 -37.16 21.39
C GLN A 69 -52.38 -36.63 21.72
N GLU A 70 -52.87 -35.61 21.02
CA GLU A 70 -54.25 -35.14 21.19
C GLU A 70 -55.28 -36.23 20.86
N TRP A 71 -55.09 -36.96 19.75
CA TRP A 71 -55.94 -38.12 19.42
C TRP A 71 -55.84 -39.26 20.44
N TYR A 72 -54.71 -39.42 21.13
CA TYR A 72 -54.61 -40.36 22.25
C TYR A 72 -55.45 -39.92 23.45
N ASN A 73 -55.33 -38.66 23.86
CA ASN A 73 -56.12 -38.09 24.96
C ASN A 73 -57.63 -38.16 24.65
N ARG A 74 -58.03 -37.88 23.40
CA ARG A 74 -59.41 -38.05 22.92
C ARG A 74 -59.89 -39.51 22.99
N ALA A 75 -59.03 -40.48 22.66
CA ALA A 75 -59.36 -41.90 22.78
C ALA A 75 -59.54 -42.36 24.24
N GLN A 76 -58.70 -41.84 25.16
CA GLN A 76 -58.85 -42.09 26.60
C GLN A 76 -60.17 -41.53 27.13
N LEU A 77 -60.55 -40.31 26.72
CA LEU A 77 -61.81 -39.69 27.10
C LEU A 77 -63.02 -40.50 26.61
N ALA A 78 -63.05 -40.89 25.33
CA ALA A 78 -64.10 -41.73 24.76
C ALA A 78 -64.26 -43.07 25.53
N LEU A 79 -63.13 -43.72 25.84
CA LEU A 79 -63.12 -44.96 26.62
C LEU A 79 -63.63 -44.76 28.06
N SER A 80 -63.33 -43.62 28.71
CA SER A 80 -63.87 -43.30 30.05
C SER A 80 -65.38 -43.06 30.07
N HIS A 81 -65.99 -42.77 28.92
CA HIS A 81 -67.44 -42.70 28.73
C HIS A 81 -68.05 -44.01 28.18
N GLY A 82 -67.24 -45.06 27.99
CA GLY A 82 -67.66 -46.36 27.48
C GLY A 82 -67.81 -46.45 25.94
N ASP A 83 -67.51 -45.39 25.19
CA ASP A 83 -67.58 -45.41 23.73
C ASP A 83 -66.29 -45.99 23.13
N GLU A 84 -66.23 -47.32 23.07
CA GLU A 84 -65.13 -48.04 22.43
C GLU A 84 -64.99 -47.73 20.94
N ASN A 85 -66.06 -47.35 20.24
CA ASN A 85 -66.03 -47.14 18.79
C ASN A 85 -65.38 -45.79 18.46
N LEU A 86 -65.78 -44.73 19.16
CA LEU A 86 -65.11 -43.44 19.10
C LEU A 86 -63.64 -43.53 19.58
N ALA A 87 -63.36 -44.38 20.58
CA ALA A 87 -61.99 -44.65 21.01
C ALA A 87 -61.16 -45.36 19.92
N ARG A 88 -61.73 -46.36 19.22
CA ARG A 88 -61.10 -47.04 18.07
C ARG A 88 -60.80 -46.06 16.92
N GLU A 89 -61.75 -45.19 16.57
CA GLU A 89 -61.54 -44.15 15.55
C GLU A 89 -60.42 -43.16 15.94
N ALA A 90 -60.43 -42.68 17.18
CA ALA A 90 -59.40 -41.78 17.68
C ALA A 90 -58.01 -42.44 17.66
N LEU A 91 -57.90 -43.73 18.01
CA LEU A 91 -56.65 -44.49 17.89
C LEU A 91 -56.22 -44.73 16.43
N ALA A 92 -57.15 -44.92 15.50
CA ALA A 92 -56.84 -45.01 14.07
C ALA A 92 -56.27 -43.69 13.54
N ARG A 93 -56.86 -42.54 13.91
CA ARG A 93 -56.35 -41.20 13.58
C ARG A 93 -54.98 -40.96 14.20
N ARG A 94 -54.78 -41.29 15.50
CA ARG A 94 -53.47 -41.26 16.17
C ARG A 94 -52.41 -42.02 15.35
N LYS A 95 -52.68 -43.26 14.96
CA LYS A 95 -51.74 -44.11 14.21
C LYS A 95 -51.31 -43.46 12.88
N SER A 96 -52.23 -42.81 12.17
CA SER A 96 -51.93 -42.06 10.94
C SER A 96 -50.93 -40.92 11.18
N TYR A 97 -51.19 -40.08 12.21
CA TYR A 97 -50.27 -38.99 12.58
C TYR A 97 -48.92 -39.49 13.11
N GLN A 98 -48.87 -40.62 13.83
CA GLN A 98 -47.61 -41.24 14.26
C GLN A 98 -46.75 -41.69 13.07
N GLU A 99 -47.35 -42.29 12.04
CA GLU A 99 -46.61 -42.70 10.84
C GLU A 99 -46.15 -41.47 10.02
N THR A 100 -46.95 -40.40 9.97
CA THR A 100 -46.55 -39.11 9.38
C THR A 100 -45.34 -38.50 10.09
N ALA A 101 -45.36 -38.43 11.43
CA ALA A 101 -44.25 -37.96 12.25
C ALA A 101 -42.97 -38.80 12.05
N LYS A 102 -43.12 -40.13 11.95
CA LYS A 102 -42.02 -41.07 11.68
C LYS A 102 -41.39 -40.83 10.30
N VAL A 103 -42.18 -40.64 9.24
CA VAL A 103 -41.69 -40.29 7.90
C VAL A 103 -40.93 -38.95 7.93
N MET A 104 -41.48 -37.93 8.60
CA MET A 104 -40.82 -36.62 8.74
C MET A 104 -39.53 -36.70 9.55
N ARG A 105 -39.45 -37.55 10.59
CA ARG A 105 -38.20 -37.86 11.30
C ARG A 105 -37.16 -38.53 10.42
N THR A 106 -37.55 -39.48 9.56
CA THR A 106 -36.63 -40.09 8.59
C THR A 106 -36.09 -39.06 7.61
N GLN A 107 -36.95 -38.15 7.11
CA GLN A 107 -36.54 -37.04 6.25
C GLN A 107 -35.58 -36.08 6.97
N LEU A 108 -35.86 -35.71 8.23
CA LEU A 108 -35.00 -34.86 9.05
C LEU A 108 -33.59 -35.41 9.23
N THR A 109 -33.44 -36.73 9.37
CA THR A 109 -32.13 -37.39 9.46
C THR A 109 -31.32 -37.24 8.17
N GLN A 110 -31.99 -37.30 7.01
CA GLN A 110 -31.35 -37.08 5.70
C GLN A 110 -30.99 -35.59 5.52
N GLU A 111 -31.93 -34.69 5.83
CA GLU A 111 -31.73 -33.24 5.78
C GLU A 111 -30.60 -32.78 6.70
N ALA A 112 -30.48 -33.34 7.91
CA ALA A 112 -29.37 -33.08 8.83
C ALA A 112 -28.01 -33.48 8.23
N GLY A 113 -27.92 -34.64 7.57
CA GLY A 113 -26.71 -35.08 6.87
C GLY A 113 -26.32 -34.16 5.72
N ILE A 114 -27.30 -33.62 4.99
CA ILE A 114 -27.07 -32.64 3.91
C ILE A 114 -26.60 -31.30 4.50
N VAL A 115 -27.30 -30.77 5.50
CA VAL A 115 -26.97 -29.50 6.17
C VAL A 115 -25.57 -29.53 6.80
N THR A 116 -25.16 -30.66 7.39
CA THR A 116 -23.80 -30.83 7.94
C THR A 116 -22.75 -30.76 6.84
N LYS A 117 -22.90 -31.53 5.75
CA LYS A 117 -21.97 -31.50 4.60
C LYS A 117 -21.89 -30.13 3.94
N LEU A 118 -23.01 -29.39 3.84
CA LEU A 118 -23.01 -28.03 3.31
C LEU A 118 -22.24 -27.06 4.21
N LYS A 119 -22.37 -27.17 5.55
CA LYS A 119 -21.58 -26.37 6.51
C LYS A 119 -20.08 -26.71 6.47
N GLU A 120 -19.73 -27.98 6.30
CA GLU A 120 -18.34 -28.44 6.14
C GLU A 120 -17.71 -27.87 4.87
N ASN A 121 -18.39 -27.99 3.73
CA ASN A 121 -17.96 -27.41 2.45
C ASN A 121 -17.82 -25.88 2.52
N MET A 122 -18.74 -25.20 3.21
CA MET A 122 -18.68 -23.75 3.44
C MET A 122 -17.42 -23.34 4.21
N ARG A 123 -17.12 -24.02 5.33
CA ARG A 123 -15.88 -23.79 6.12
C ARG A 123 -14.61 -24.08 5.32
N ALA A 124 -14.62 -25.13 4.50
CA ALA A 124 -13.51 -25.46 3.62
C ALA A 124 -13.27 -24.36 2.55
N LEU A 125 -14.35 -23.80 1.98
CA LEU A 125 -14.28 -22.68 1.05
C LEU A 125 -13.79 -21.39 1.76
N GLU A 126 -14.29 -21.08 2.95
CA GLU A 126 -13.83 -19.95 3.78
C GLU A 126 -12.33 -20.00 4.06
N SER A 127 -11.82 -21.18 4.45
CA SER A 127 -10.38 -21.42 4.63
C SER A 127 -9.58 -21.23 3.34
N LYS A 128 -10.08 -21.77 2.22
CA LYS A 128 -9.43 -21.64 0.89
C LYS A 128 -9.43 -20.21 0.35
N ILE A 129 -10.45 -19.40 0.66
CA ILE A 129 -10.47 -17.96 0.36
C ILE A 129 -9.42 -17.22 1.19
N SER A 130 -9.26 -17.56 2.47
CA SER A 130 -8.21 -17.00 3.32
C SER A 130 -6.80 -17.31 2.76
N GLU A 131 -6.54 -18.57 2.42
CA GLU A 131 -5.30 -18.99 1.73
C GLU A 131 -5.09 -18.25 0.40
N ALA A 132 -6.15 -18.05 -0.39
CA ALA A 132 -6.07 -17.35 -1.67
C ALA A 132 -5.73 -15.87 -1.49
N LYS A 133 -6.30 -15.19 -0.48
CA LYS A 133 -5.96 -13.80 -0.14
C LYS A 133 -4.49 -13.65 0.25
N THR A 134 -3.99 -14.44 1.21
CA THR A 134 -2.58 -14.40 1.60
C THR A 134 -1.63 -14.70 0.43
N LYS A 135 -2.01 -15.62 -0.48
CA LYS A 135 -1.25 -15.90 -1.70
C LYS A 135 -1.30 -14.74 -2.70
N LYS A 136 -2.47 -14.12 -2.91
CA LYS A 136 -2.61 -12.91 -3.73
C LYS A 136 -1.61 -11.84 -3.28
N ASP A 137 -1.67 -11.47 -2.01
CA ASP A 137 -0.89 -10.35 -1.48
C ASP A 137 0.63 -10.61 -1.60
N LEU A 138 1.05 -11.87 -1.38
CA LEU A 138 2.43 -12.32 -1.61
C LEU A 138 2.85 -12.27 -3.10
N TYR A 139 1.98 -12.69 -4.02
CA TYR A 139 2.27 -12.64 -5.46
C TYR A 139 2.28 -11.22 -6.00
N ILE A 140 1.38 -10.34 -5.53
CA ILE A 140 1.39 -8.90 -5.82
C ILE A 140 2.70 -8.26 -5.37
N ALA A 141 3.11 -8.50 -4.12
CA ALA A 141 4.38 -7.97 -3.59
C ALA A 141 5.59 -8.45 -4.41
N ARG A 142 5.59 -9.73 -4.84
CA ARG A 142 6.63 -10.30 -5.72
C ARG A 142 6.59 -9.69 -7.12
N ALA A 143 5.42 -9.53 -7.73
CA ALA A 143 5.26 -8.94 -9.06
C ALA A 143 5.75 -7.49 -9.09
N ARG A 144 5.33 -6.67 -8.12
CA ARG A 144 5.78 -5.28 -7.97
C ARG A 144 7.29 -5.18 -7.71
N SER A 145 7.86 -6.09 -6.89
CA SER A 145 9.31 -6.16 -6.66
C SER A 145 10.09 -6.58 -7.92
N ALA A 146 9.58 -7.54 -8.70
CA ALA A 146 10.15 -7.94 -9.97
C ALA A 146 10.08 -6.82 -11.02
N GLN A 147 8.94 -6.12 -11.13
CA GLN A 147 8.80 -4.94 -11.98
C GLN A 147 9.75 -3.80 -11.57
N ALA A 148 9.91 -3.54 -10.27
CA ALA A 148 10.86 -2.55 -9.77
C ALA A 148 12.31 -2.93 -10.12
N SER A 149 12.68 -4.20 -9.92
CA SER A 149 14.01 -4.74 -10.27
C SER A 149 14.26 -4.71 -11.78
N GLN A 150 13.25 -5.04 -12.59
CA GLN A 150 13.31 -4.94 -14.05
C GLN A 150 13.46 -3.48 -14.49
N LYS A 151 12.74 -2.54 -13.88
CA LYS A 151 12.82 -1.10 -14.17
C LYS A 151 14.18 -0.52 -13.77
N ILE A 152 14.75 -0.94 -12.65
CA ILE A 152 16.12 -0.60 -12.23
C ILE A 152 17.13 -1.16 -13.24
N ASN A 153 17.01 -2.42 -13.65
CA ASN A 153 17.91 -3.02 -14.65
C ASN A 153 17.75 -2.40 -16.06
N GLN A 154 16.55 -1.96 -16.44
CA GLN A 154 16.32 -1.20 -17.67
C GLN A 154 16.90 0.22 -17.57
N MET A 155 16.80 0.87 -16.41
CA MET A 155 17.45 2.15 -16.15
C MET A 155 18.97 1.99 -16.19
N LEU A 156 19.54 0.96 -15.56
CA LEU A 156 20.99 0.69 -15.55
C LEU A 156 21.53 0.15 -16.89
N GLY A 157 20.66 -0.45 -17.73
CA GLY A 157 20.99 -0.84 -19.10
C GLY A 157 20.92 0.32 -20.10
N ASN A 158 19.93 1.22 -19.96
CA ASN A 158 19.82 2.42 -20.79
C ASN A 158 20.78 3.53 -20.34
N VAL A 159 21.11 3.61 -19.04
CA VAL A 159 22.29 4.29 -18.52
C VAL A 159 23.50 3.38 -18.76
N GLY A 160 23.81 3.15 -20.04
CA GLY A 160 25.06 2.51 -20.44
C GLY A 160 26.24 3.20 -19.75
N THR A 161 27.24 2.43 -19.32
CA THR A 161 28.17 2.79 -18.23
C THR A 161 29.06 4.02 -18.45
N GLY A 162 29.05 4.63 -19.64
CA GLY A 162 29.66 5.95 -19.89
C GLY A 162 28.71 7.16 -19.71
N SER A 163 27.39 6.98 -19.66
CA SER A 163 26.42 8.09 -19.72
C SER A 163 26.32 8.85 -18.39
N ALA A 164 26.15 8.16 -17.26
CA ALA A 164 26.11 8.80 -15.94
C ALA A 164 27.49 9.29 -15.49
N LEU A 165 28.57 8.56 -15.84
CA LEU A 165 29.93 8.99 -15.52
C LEU A 165 30.29 10.27 -16.29
N SER A 166 30.06 10.30 -17.61
CA SER A 166 30.30 11.52 -18.40
C SER A 166 29.36 12.67 -18.07
N ALA A 167 28.22 12.43 -17.40
CA ALA A 167 27.39 13.50 -16.86
C ALA A 167 27.99 14.14 -15.60
N PHE A 168 28.74 13.37 -14.79
CA PHE A 168 29.57 13.89 -13.71
C PHE A 168 30.82 14.60 -14.25
N GLU A 169 31.58 13.97 -15.16
CA GLU A 169 32.77 14.57 -15.79
C GLU A 169 32.45 15.91 -16.46
N ARG A 170 31.31 16.01 -17.18
CA ARG A 170 30.83 17.26 -17.79
C ARG A 170 30.27 18.29 -16.78
N MET A 171 29.99 17.91 -15.54
CA MET A 171 29.77 18.91 -14.47
C MET A 171 31.10 19.35 -13.85
N GLU A 172 32.04 18.43 -13.64
CA GLU A 172 33.36 18.72 -13.10
C GLU A 172 34.14 19.69 -14.01
N GLU A 173 34.19 19.43 -15.31
CA GLU A 173 34.77 20.35 -16.31
C GLU A 173 34.03 21.70 -16.36
N LYS A 174 32.71 21.71 -16.10
CA LYS A 174 31.91 22.94 -16.05
C LYS A 174 32.18 23.76 -14.79
N VAL A 175 32.39 23.10 -13.66
CA VAL A 175 32.78 23.73 -12.38
C VAL A 175 34.19 24.30 -12.52
N LEU A 176 35.15 23.52 -13.02
CA LEU A 176 36.51 23.99 -13.30
C LEU A 176 36.54 25.20 -14.26
N GLN A 177 35.68 25.23 -15.30
CA GLN A 177 35.54 26.42 -16.15
C GLN A 177 34.97 27.63 -15.40
N LEU A 178 34.03 27.44 -14.47
CA LEU A 178 33.45 28.53 -13.68
C LEU A 178 34.41 29.03 -12.59
N GLU A 179 35.20 28.13 -12.00
CA GLU A 179 36.26 28.44 -11.04
C GLU A 179 37.39 29.22 -11.73
N ALA A 180 37.93 28.72 -12.85
CA ALA A 180 38.94 29.43 -13.64
C ALA A 180 38.43 30.77 -14.20
N GLN A 181 37.13 30.86 -14.57
CA GLN A 181 36.51 32.12 -14.95
C GLN A 181 36.34 33.07 -13.74
N SER A 182 36.13 32.55 -12.54
CA SER A 182 36.09 33.35 -11.30
C SER A 182 37.47 33.83 -10.89
N GLU A 183 38.53 33.02 -11.01
CA GLU A 183 39.91 33.45 -10.80
C GLU A 183 40.31 34.53 -11.82
N ALA A 184 40.05 34.31 -13.11
CA ALA A 184 40.31 35.31 -14.14
C ALA A 184 39.51 36.61 -13.94
N LEU A 185 38.28 36.54 -13.39
CA LEU A 185 37.50 37.73 -13.02
C LEU A 185 38.01 38.42 -11.75
N GLN A 186 38.69 37.71 -10.84
CA GLN A 186 39.38 38.33 -9.70
C GLN A 186 40.67 39.02 -10.16
N GLU A 187 41.47 38.37 -11.02
CA GLU A 187 42.73 38.91 -11.57
C GLU A 187 42.51 40.13 -12.48
N LEU A 188 41.50 40.09 -13.35
CA LEU A 188 41.03 41.26 -14.11
C LEU A 188 40.36 42.31 -13.20
N GLY A 189 39.67 41.86 -12.14
CA GLY A 189 38.98 42.73 -11.18
C GLY A 189 39.92 43.59 -10.35
N THR A 190 41.08 43.06 -9.96
CA THR A 190 42.18 43.85 -9.38
C THR A 190 42.74 44.84 -10.39
N ASP A 191 43.13 44.36 -11.58
CA ASP A 191 43.90 45.13 -12.55
C ASP A 191 43.11 46.30 -13.17
N GLU A 192 41.78 46.19 -13.36
CA GLU A 192 40.97 47.35 -13.80
C GLU A 192 40.63 48.31 -12.65
N LEU A 193 40.40 47.81 -11.43
CA LEU A 193 40.10 48.66 -10.27
C LEU A 193 41.34 49.48 -9.86
N GLU A 194 42.51 48.87 -9.85
CA GLU A 194 43.79 49.50 -9.51
C GLU A 194 44.19 50.54 -10.58
N LYS A 195 43.93 50.27 -11.87
CA LYS A 195 44.06 51.30 -12.94
C LYS A 195 43.09 52.47 -12.78
N ARG A 196 41.87 52.23 -12.28
CA ARG A 196 40.91 53.32 -11.97
C ARG A 196 41.35 54.14 -10.75
N TYR A 197 41.99 53.53 -9.75
CA TYR A 197 42.60 54.27 -8.64
C TYR A 197 43.83 55.07 -9.08
N ALA A 198 44.76 54.47 -9.84
CA ALA A 198 45.92 55.19 -10.40
C ALA A 198 45.50 56.39 -11.29
N ALA A 199 44.42 56.25 -12.07
CA ALA A 199 43.86 57.35 -12.85
C ALA A 199 43.18 58.45 -12.00
N LEU A 200 42.74 58.13 -10.77
CA LEU A 200 42.22 59.10 -9.80
C LEU A 200 43.36 59.79 -9.02
N GLU A 201 44.41 59.06 -8.63
CA GLU A 201 45.61 59.61 -7.99
C GLU A 201 46.35 60.58 -8.92
N ALA A 202 46.53 60.22 -10.19
CA ALA A 202 47.05 61.11 -11.24
C ALA A 202 46.19 62.36 -11.46
N GLY A 203 44.91 62.33 -11.07
CA GLY A 203 44.02 63.50 -11.05
C GLY A 203 44.31 64.50 -9.92
N SER A 204 45.14 64.12 -8.92
CA SER A 204 45.46 64.94 -7.74
C SER A 204 46.86 65.56 -7.76
N GLU A 205 47.81 64.98 -8.49
CA GLU A 205 49.16 65.54 -8.62
C GLU A 205 49.17 66.84 -9.44
N ILE A 206 48.34 66.96 -10.48
CA ILE A 206 48.33 68.14 -11.37
C ILE A 206 47.95 69.43 -10.63
N ASP A 207 46.95 69.39 -9.73
CA ASP A 207 46.57 70.56 -8.93
C ASP A 207 47.62 70.89 -7.85
N THR A 208 48.35 69.90 -7.34
CA THR A 208 49.43 70.13 -6.36
C THR A 208 50.72 70.63 -7.01
N GLU A 209 51.08 70.19 -8.22
CA GLU A 209 52.12 70.81 -9.04
C GLU A 209 51.78 72.26 -9.42
N LEU A 210 50.52 72.55 -9.77
CA LEU A 210 50.10 73.90 -10.14
C LEU A 210 50.07 74.84 -8.92
N ALA A 211 49.81 74.32 -7.72
CA ALA A 211 50.04 75.04 -6.47
C ALA A 211 51.55 75.25 -6.19
N ALA A 212 52.39 74.24 -6.41
CA ALA A 212 53.84 74.35 -6.22
C ALA A 212 54.51 75.35 -7.20
N MET A 213 54.08 75.40 -8.46
CA MET A 213 54.54 76.42 -9.42
C MET A 213 54.16 77.84 -8.97
N LYS A 214 52.98 78.03 -8.37
CA LYS A 214 52.59 79.34 -7.80
C LYS A 214 53.41 79.70 -6.56
N ALA A 215 53.75 78.74 -5.70
CA ALA A 215 54.63 78.96 -4.55
C ALA A 215 56.05 79.36 -4.99
N ASN A 216 56.60 78.65 -5.98
CA ASN A 216 57.95 78.90 -6.52
C ASN A 216 58.08 80.24 -7.28
N LEU A 217 56.98 80.94 -7.56
CA LEU A 217 56.96 82.32 -8.08
C LEU A 217 56.90 83.39 -6.97
N VAL A 218 56.76 83.00 -5.70
CA VAL A 218 56.54 83.91 -4.55
C VAL A 218 57.65 83.83 -3.50
N THR A 219 58.26 82.66 -3.27
CA THR A 219 59.27 82.46 -2.21
C THR A 219 60.68 82.87 -2.63
N GLY A 220 60.86 84.18 -2.88
CA GLY A 220 62.13 84.80 -3.27
C GLY A 220 62.94 85.45 -2.13
N THR A 221 62.85 84.97 -0.88
CA THR A 221 63.56 85.56 0.29
C THR A 221 63.90 84.55 1.39
N GLU A 222 65.10 84.71 1.98
CA GLU A 222 65.58 84.30 3.32
C GLU A 222 65.38 82.81 3.76
N GLN A 223 66.42 81.98 3.84
CA GLN A 223 67.50 81.90 4.87
C GLN A 223 67.04 81.66 6.33
N ALA A 224 67.26 80.43 6.87
CA ALA A 224 68.38 80.13 7.79
C ALA A 224 68.14 78.97 8.81
N LYS A 225 69.26 78.32 9.22
CA LYS A 225 69.50 77.54 10.47
C LYS A 225 68.91 76.13 10.70
N LEU A 226 69.80 75.15 10.47
CA LEU A 226 70.06 73.90 11.22
C LEU A 226 70.35 74.14 12.75
N PRO A 227 70.57 73.11 13.62
CA PRO A 227 70.48 71.62 13.47
C PRO A 227 69.80 70.86 14.67
N SER A 228 69.90 69.51 14.66
CA SER A 228 70.05 68.61 15.85
C SER A 228 68.76 68.17 16.61
N SER A 229 68.66 66.99 17.28
CA SER A 229 69.54 65.79 17.35
C SER A 229 68.90 64.57 18.06
N GLN A 230 69.07 63.36 17.49
CA GLN A 230 69.24 62.02 18.12
C GLN A 230 68.17 61.41 19.10
N ALA A 231 68.41 60.13 19.43
CA ALA A 231 67.85 59.30 20.53
C ALA A 231 66.42 58.76 20.31
N SER A 232 66.17 57.44 20.34
CA SER A 232 66.18 56.46 21.48
C SER A 232 65.00 56.66 22.43
N SER A 233 64.31 55.65 22.99
CA SER A 233 64.39 54.17 22.89
C SER A 233 63.23 53.54 23.71
N VAL A 234 63.00 52.22 23.59
CA VAL A 234 62.74 51.20 24.66
C VAL A 234 61.93 51.61 25.93
N THR A 235 61.00 50.80 26.47
CA THR A 235 60.72 49.36 26.27
C THR A 235 59.30 49.10 25.65
N GLU A 236 58.22 48.54 26.24
CA GLU A 236 57.97 47.88 27.55
C GLU A 236 56.82 46.85 27.52
N LYS A 237 56.82 45.93 28.48
CA LYS A 237 55.74 44.97 28.81
C LYS A 237 54.75 45.54 29.83
N ASP A 238 53.56 44.95 29.92
CA ASP A 238 53.12 44.35 31.22
C ASP A 238 52.14 43.18 30.99
N GLU A 239 51.86 42.41 32.04
CA GLU A 239 50.96 41.24 32.05
C GLU A 239 49.59 41.56 32.69
N GLY A 240 48.57 40.71 32.44
CA GLY A 240 47.20 40.87 32.96
C GLY A 240 46.24 39.78 32.53
#